data_AF-A0A1T3P4Y6-F1
#
_entry.id   AF-A0A1T3P4Y6-F1
#
_cell.length_a   1.000
_cell.length_b   1.000
_cell.length_c   1.000
_cell.angle_alpha   90.00
_cell.angle_beta   90.00
_cell.angle_gamma   90.00
#
_symmetry.space_group_name_H-M   'P 1'
#
loop_
_entity.id
_entity.type
_entity.pdbx_description
1 polymer ?
#
loop_
_entity_poly.entity_id
_entity_poly.type
_entity_poly.pdbx_seq_one_letter_code
_entity_poly.pdbx_strand_id
1 'polypeptide(L)'
;MSKVPVESLIPLAARLIVLVHGEGGRSDIGEFLAGLSDDERWALLVVLAAMVNPDRSLGAALGWVAWDERGDPGALGLADTRTIRDVAPDVEAEPSCGELIDSEVLRRALVGEFVDASDSEKRAVIEAAVREGVEPVVVSRGLGLGLKCVQKQIERARVRLTNGGTGCENAGVQGVAS
;
A
#
# COMPACT_ATOMS: atom_id res chain seq x y z
N MET A 1 -23.91 5.72 16.82
CA MET A 1 -23.43 5.76 15.43
C MET A 1 -24.34 4.85 14.62
N SER A 2 -25.18 5.44 13.78
CA SER A 2 -26.03 4.65 12.87
C SER A 2 -25.13 4.13 11.75
N LYS A 3 -25.16 2.82 11.48
CA LYS A 3 -24.35 2.26 10.38
C LYS A 3 -24.96 2.72 9.07
N VAL A 4 -24.23 3.54 8.30
CA VAL A 4 -24.59 3.86 6.92
C VAL A 4 -24.33 2.61 6.08
N PRO A 5 -25.34 2.03 5.41
CA PRO A 5 -25.13 0.86 4.57
C PRO A 5 -24.30 1.24 3.34
N VAL A 6 -23.36 0.37 2.96
CA VAL A 6 -22.45 0.62 1.82
C VAL A 6 -23.25 0.77 0.52
N GLU A 7 -24.33 0.01 0.38
CA GLU A 7 -25.20 0.01 -0.78
C GLU A 7 -25.85 1.37 -1.04
N SER A 8 -26.17 2.14 0.01
CA SER A 8 -26.75 3.48 -0.16
C SER A 8 -25.73 4.52 -0.61
N LEU A 9 -24.43 4.24 -0.46
CA LEU A 9 -23.35 5.14 -0.84
C LEU A 9 -22.92 4.96 -2.29
N ILE A 10 -23.22 3.82 -2.92
CA ILE A 10 -22.84 3.55 -4.33
C ILE A 10 -23.42 4.61 -5.29
N PRO A 11 -24.71 4.99 -5.22
CA PRO A 11 -25.24 6.05 -6.08
C PRO A 11 -24.60 7.41 -5.83
N LEU A 12 -24.24 7.71 -4.57
CA LEU A 12 -23.55 8.94 -4.20
C LEU A 12 -22.11 8.97 -4.76
N ALA A 13 -21.38 7.86 -4.67
CA ALA A 13 -20.06 7.68 -5.26
C ALA A 13 -20.12 7.84 -6.78
N ALA A 14 -21.07 7.18 -7.45
CA ALA A 14 -21.26 7.31 -8.89
C ALA A 14 -21.56 8.75 -9.31
N ARG A 15 -22.43 9.46 -8.57
CA ARG A 15 -22.72 10.87 -8.83
C ARG A 15 -21.49 11.75 -8.68
N LEU A 16 -20.71 11.57 -7.62
CA LEU A 16 -19.50 12.34 -7.40
C LEU A 16 -18.45 12.07 -8.48
N ILE A 17 -18.29 10.81 -8.92
CA ILE A 17 -17.41 10.47 -10.04
C ILE A 17 -17.82 11.25 -11.28
N VAL A 18 -19.11 11.23 -11.64
CA VAL A 18 -19.63 11.95 -12.80
C VAL A 18 -19.38 13.46 -12.70
N LEU A 19 -19.61 14.07 -11.53
CA LEU A 19 -19.30 15.49 -11.29
C LEU A 19 -17.82 15.80 -11.51
N VAL A 20 -16.92 14.99 -10.94
CA VAL A 20 -15.45 15.16 -11.07
C VAL A 20 -14.97 14.93 -12.50
N HIS A 21 -15.65 14.07 -13.26
CA HIS A 21 -15.31 13.75 -14.65
C HIS A 21 -15.82 14.75 -15.70
N GLY A 22 -16.27 15.94 -15.27
CA GLY A 22 -16.56 17.07 -16.14
C GLY A 22 -18.03 17.41 -16.32
N GLU A 23 -18.95 16.71 -15.64
CA GLU A 23 -20.36 17.11 -15.60
C GLU A 23 -20.66 18.16 -14.50
N GLY A 24 -19.69 18.45 -13.62
CA GLY A 24 -19.81 19.48 -12.58
C GLY A 24 -18.54 20.30 -12.43
N GLY A 25 -18.71 21.53 -11.95
CA GLY A 25 -17.63 22.40 -11.53
C GLY A 25 -17.28 22.25 -10.04
N ARG A 26 -16.27 23.00 -9.59
CA ARG A 26 -15.86 23.04 -8.18
C ARG A 26 -17.02 23.38 -7.23
N SER A 27 -17.92 24.26 -7.65
CA SER A 27 -19.10 24.64 -6.87
C SER A 27 -20.09 23.49 -6.70
N ASP A 28 -20.37 22.72 -7.76
CA ASP A 28 -21.29 21.58 -7.71
C ASP A 28 -20.75 20.47 -6.81
N ILE A 29 -19.43 20.23 -6.86
CA ILE A 29 -18.75 19.29 -5.97
C ILE A 29 -18.84 19.78 -4.52
N GLY A 30 -18.61 21.07 -4.28
CA GLY A 30 -18.69 21.67 -2.95
C GLY A 30 -20.09 21.56 -2.35
N GLU A 31 -21.12 21.85 -3.12
CA GLU A 31 -22.52 21.72 -2.70
C GLU A 31 -22.89 20.26 -2.43
N PHE A 32 -22.47 19.34 -3.32
CA PHE A 32 -22.68 17.92 -3.13
C PHE A 32 -22.06 17.42 -1.81
N LEU A 33 -20.80 17.77 -1.54
CA LEU A 33 -20.11 17.37 -0.31
C LEU A 33 -20.67 18.05 0.94
N ALA A 34 -21.14 19.30 0.83
CA ALA A 34 -21.77 20.03 1.92
C ALA A 34 -23.06 19.36 2.43
N GLY A 35 -23.78 18.65 1.55
CA GLY A 35 -25.00 17.91 1.88
C GLY A 35 -24.78 16.59 2.62
N LEU A 36 -23.54 16.12 2.76
CA LEU A 36 -23.21 14.86 3.42
C LEU A 36 -22.80 15.09 4.88
N SER A 37 -23.22 14.18 5.75
CA SER A 37 -22.70 14.07 7.12
C SER A 37 -21.24 13.60 7.14
N ASP A 38 -20.55 13.79 8.26
CA ASP A 38 -19.15 13.37 8.39
C ASP A 38 -18.97 11.86 8.25
N ASP A 39 -19.90 11.06 8.79
CA ASP A 39 -19.91 9.60 8.65
C ASP A 39 -20.09 9.19 7.18
N GLU A 40 -20.99 9.86 6.45
CA GLU A 40 -21.21 9.61 5.02
C GLU A 40 -20.00 10.02 4.17
N ARG A 41 -19.33 11.13 4.50
CA ARG A 41 -18.09 11.54 3.81
C ARG A 41 -16.99 10.52 4.00
N TRP A 42 -16.78 10.03 5.22
CA TRP A 42 -15.80 8.98 5.50
C TRP A 42 -16.11 7.70 4.75
N ALA A 43 -17.36 7.24 4.82
CA ALA A 43 -17.76 6.02 4.13
C ALA A 43 -17.70 6.17 2.59
N LEU A 44 -18.03 7.36 2.07
CA LEU A 44 -17.91 7.68 0.65
C LEU A 44 -16.44 7.61 0.17
N LEU A 45 -15.48 8.11 0.96
CA LEU A 45 -14.05 7.98 0.64
C LEU A 45 -13.62 6.52 0.49
N VAL A 46 -14.09 5.65 1.39
CA VAL A 46 -13.79 4.20 1.34
C VAL A 46 -14.41 3.56 0.09
N VAL A 47 -15.66 3.89 -0.25
CA VAL A 47 -16.33 3.37 -1.45
C VAL A 47 -15.62 3.84 -2.72
N LEU A 48 -15.28 5.13 -2.81
CA LEU A 48 -14.53 5.67 -3.95
C LEU A 48 -13.17 4.97 -4.10
N ALA A 49 -12.43 4.78 -3.00
CA ALA A 49 -11.17 4.05 -3.01
C ALA A 49 -11.33 2.60 -3.48
N ALA A 50 -12.42 1.92 -3.09
CA ALA A 50 -12.73 0.56 -3.52
C ALA A 50 -13.08 0.45 -5.02
N MET A 51 -13.57 1.53 -5.64
CA MET A 51 -13.88 1.58 -7.07
C MET A 51 -12.65 1.85 -7.95
N VAL A 52 -11.54 2.30 -7.36
CA VAL A 52 -10.30 2.58 -8.09
C VAL A 52 -9.62 1.27 -8.49
N ASN A 53 -9.24 1.14 -9.77
CA ASN A 53 -8.39 0.06 -10.23
C ASN A 53 -6.91 0.39 -9.87
N PRO A 54 -6.29 -0.32 -8.91
CA PRO A 54 -4.94 -0.02 -8.42
C PRO A 54 -3.85 -0.29 -9.45
N ASP A 55 -4.16 -1.04 -10.52
CA ASP A 55 -3.20 -1.42 -11.56
C ASP A 55 -3.20 -0.43 -12.74
N ARG A 56 -4.02 0.64 -12.69
CA ARG A 56 -3.91 1.75 -13.65
C ARG A 56 -2.72 2.64 -13.31
N SER A 57 -2.14 3.28 -14.33
CA SER A 57 -1.10 4.29 -14.14
C SER A 57 -1.64 5.49 -13.37
N LEU A 58 -0.77 6.12 -12.58
CA LEU A 58 -1.13 7.29 -11.78
C LEU A 58 -1.67 8.44 -12.65
N GLY A 59 -1.02 8.70 -13.79
CA GLY A 59 -1.48 9.71 -14.75
C GLY A 59 -2.86 9.40 -15.33
N ALA A 60 -3.19 8.14 -15.63
CA ALA A 60 -4.51 7.76 -16.13
C ALA A 60 -5.61 7.85 -15.06
N ALA A 61 -5.24 7.63 -13.79
CA ALA A 61 -6.17 7.72 -12.67
C ALA A 61 -6.46 9.16 -12.26
N LEU A 62 -5.45 10.02 -12.25
CA LEU A 62 -5.54 11.41 -11.79
C LEU A 62 -5.69 12.44 -12.92
N GLY A 63 -5.67 12.03 -14.19
CA GLY A 63 -5.71 12.93 -15.34
C GLY A 63 -6.92 13.87 -15.38
N TRP A 64 -7.97 13.57 -14.62
CA TRP A 64 -9.24 14.32 -14.52
C TRP A 64 -9.29 15.27 -13.31
N VAL A 65 -8.27 15.23 -12.45
CA VAL A 65 -8.21 15.93 -11.15
C VAL A 65 -7.25 17.12 -11.20
N ALA A 66 -6.64 17.45 -12.35
CA ALA A 66 -5.98 18.75 -12.45
C ALA A 66 -7.04 19.81 -12.63
N TRP A 67 -6.95 20.87 -11.85
CA TRP A 67 -7.65 22.11 -12.10
C TRP A 67 -6.60 23.20 -12.33
N ASP A 68 -6.83 24.05 -13.33
CA ASP A 68 -5.98 25.21 -13.52
C ASP A 68 -6.33 26.33 -12.51
N GLU A 69 -5.63 27.46 -12.62
CA GLU A 69 -5.86 28.65 -11.76
C GLU A 69 -7.28 29.22 -11.87
N ARG A 70 -8.03 28.83 -12.91
CA ARG A 70 -9.41 29.27 -13.18
C ARG A 70 -10.44 28.24 -12.72
N GLY A 71 -10.00 27.07 -12.26
CA GLY A 71 -10.86 25.97 -11.84
C GLY A 71 -11.36 25.10 -12.98
N ASP A 72 -10.78 25.24 -14.17
CA ASP A 72 -11.10 24.41 -15.34
C ASP A 72 -10.32 23.09 -15.29
N PRO A 73 -10.89 21.96 -15.73
CA PRO A 73 -10.19 20.68 -15.77
C PRO A 73 -8.97 20.76 -16.70
N GLY A 74 -7.77 20.56 -16.14
CA GLY A 74 -6.50 20.51 -16.85
C GLY A 74 -5.95 19.08 -16.95
N ALA A 75 -5.09 18.82 -17.94
CA ALA A 75 -4.33 17.59 -17.96
C ALA A 75 -3.18 17.68 -16.94
N LEU A 76 -3.20 16.82 -15.92
CA LEU A 76 -2.02 16.56 -15.11
C LEU A 76 -0.98 15.95 -16.06
N GLY A 77 0.06 16.70 -16.42
CA GLY A 77 1.20 16.26 -17.24
C GLY A 77 2.08 15.22 -16.56
N LEU A 78 1.47 14.34 -15.75
CA LEU A 78 2.12 13.23 -15.08
C LEU A 78 2.43 12.17 -16.14
N ALA A 79 3.62 12.27 -16.73
CA ALA A 79 4.24 11.20 -17.52
C ALA A 79 4.66 9.99 -16.64
N ASP A 80 4.06 9.83 -15.46
CA ASP A 80 4.37 8.75 -14.53
C ASP A 80 3.73 7.46 -15.01
N THR A 81 4.58 6.51 -15.40
CA THR A 81 4.19 5.18 -15.87
C THR A 81 3.93 4.21 -14.73
N ARG A 82 4.26 4.58 -13.48
CA ARG A 82 4.00 3.75 -12.29
C ARG A 82 2.50 3.63 -12.04
N THR A 83 2.08 2.46 -11.56
CA THR A 83 0.70 2.24 -11.17
C THR A 83 0.40 2.87 -9.80
N ILE A 84 -0.88 3.09 -9.48
CA ILE A 84 -1.28 3.53 -8.13
C ILE A 84 -0.69 2.59 -7.07
N ARG A 85 -0.71 1.28 -7.34
CA ARG A 85 -0.13 0.25 -6.45
C ARG A 85 1.37 0.40 -6.25
N ASP A 86 2.11 0.89 -7.25
CA ASP A 86 3.56 1.06 -7.15
C ASP A 86 3.94 2.33 -6.39
N VAL A 87 3.05 3.33 -6.36
CA VAL A 87 3.27 4.62 -5.69
C VAL A 87 2.72 4.60 -4.25
N ALA A 88 1.68 3.82 -3.99
CA ALA A 88 1.13 3.67 -2.64
C ALA A 88 2.21 3.13 -1.70
N PRO A 89 2.44 3.76 -0.53
CA PRO A 89 3.29 3.16 0.48
C PRO A 89 2.71 1.79 0.83
N ASP A 90 3.58 0.80 1.04
CA ASP A 90 3.14 -0.44 1.65
C ASP A 90 2.43 -0.04 2.95
N VAL A 91 1.19 -0.50 3.15
CA VAL A 91 0.59 -0.43 4.47
C VAL A 91 1.52 -1.27 5.33
N GLU A 92 2.36 -0.60 6.12
CA GLU A 92 3.09 -1.26 7.17
C GLU A 92 1.99 -1.89 8.03
N ALA A 93 1.80 -3.21 7.88
CA ALA A 93 1.25 -3.96 9.00
C ALA A 93 2.17 -3.55 10.14
N GLU A 94 1.65 -2.75 11.07
CA GLU A 94 2.42 -2.37 12.24
C GLU A 94 3.05 -3.67 12.73
N PRO A 95 4.36 -3.70 13.01
CA PRO A 95 4.95 -4.87 13.61
C PRO A 95 4.05 -5.20 14.78
N SER A 96 3.36 -6.34 14.72
CA SER A 96 2.49 -6.78 15.80
C SER A 96 3.42 -6.83 17.01
N CYS A 97 3.36 -5.80 17.86
CA CYS A 97 4.28 -5.66 18.97
C CYS A 97 4.01 -6.84 19.90
N GLY A 98 4.75 -7.94 19.72
CA GLY A 98 4.58 -9.18 20.45
C GLY A 98 4.59 -10.48 19.64
N GLU A 99 4.59 -10.47 18.31
CA GLU A 99 4.72 -11.74 17.56
C GLU A 99 6.18 -12.15 17.49
N LEU A 100 6.57 -13.08 18.36
CA LEU A 100 7.89 -13.68 18.38
C LEU A 100 8.09 -14.48 17.09
N ILE A 101 8.92 -13.97 16.18
CA ILE A 101 9.33 -14.70 14.98
C ILE A 101 10.08 -15.95 15.42
N ASP A 102 9.62 -17.12 15.03
CA ASP A 102 10.34 -18.36 15.29
C ASP A 102 11.62 -18.39 14.46
N SER A 103 12.76 -18.30 15.14
CA SER A 103 14.09 -18.36 14.51
C SER A 103 14.32 -19.65 13.72
N GLU A 104 13.65 -20.75 14.09
CA GLU A 104 13.75 -22.02 13.38
C GLU A 104 12.97 -22.00 12.06
N VAL A 105 11.81 -21.33 12.02
CA VAL A 105 11.07 -21.08 10.77
C VAL A 105 11.94 -20.27 9.81
N LEU A 106 12.59 -19.22 10.32
CA LEU A 106 13.50 -18.39 9.54
C LEU A 106 14.65 -19.21 8.96
N ARG A 107 15.37 -19.96 9.80
CA ARG A 107 16.52 -20.78 9.41
C ARG A 107 16.15 -21.82 8.35
N ARG A 108 15.04 -22.53 8.55
CA ARG A 108 14.58 -23.59 7.64
C ARG A 108 14.14 -23.01 6.29
N ALA A 109 13.41 -21.91 6.28
CA ALA A 109 13.01 -21.25 5.04
C ALA A 109 14.21 -20.76 4.21
N LEU A 110 15.24 -20.22 4.86
CA LEU A 110 16.44 -19.68 4.19
C LEU A 110 17.34 -20.76 3.57
N VAL A 111 17.26 -22.00 4.05
CA VAL A 111 17.90 -23.17 3.38
C VAL A 111 16.98 -23.85 2.37
N GLY A 112 15.76 -23.34 2.16
CA GLY A 112 14.79 -23.84 1.20
C GLY A 112 13.99 -25.05 1.67
N GLU A 113 13.98 -25.33 2.98
CA GLU A 113 13.03 -26.28 3.56
C GLU A 113 11.66 -25.64 3.67
N PHE A 114 10.64 -26.36 3.21
CA PHE A 114 9.27 -25.89 3.29
C PHE A 114 8.83 -25.73 4.76
N VAL A 115 8.31 -24.56 5.09
CA VAL A 115 7.74 -24.21 6.38
C VAL A 115 6.37 -23.57 6.20
N ASP A 116 5.45 -23.90 7.11
CA ASP A 116 4.19 -23.18 7.22
C ASP A 116 4.45 -21.93 8.09
N ALA A 117 4.52 -20.78 7.44
CA ALA A 117 4.87 -19.51 8.05
C ALA A 117 3.67 -18.56 8.05
N SER A 118 3.48 -17.86 9.16
CA SER A 118 2.59 -16.71 9.25
C SER A 118 3.03 -15.58 8.30
N ASP A 119 2.17 -14.58 8.08
CA ASP A 119 2.51 -13.49 7.16
C ASP A 119 3.63 -12.58 7.71
N SER A 120 3.73 -12.44 9.03
CA SER A 120 4.84 -11.77 9.71
C SER A 120 6.15 -12.55 9.54
N GLU A 121 6.13 -13.88 9.69
CA GLU A 121 7.30 -14.74 9.45
C GLU A 121 7.73 -14.75 7.98
N LYS A 122 6.79 -14.83 7.03
CA LYS A 122 7.09 -14.71 5.59
C LYS A 122 7.82 -13.40 5.30
N ARG A 123 7.36 -12.29 5.87
CA ARG A 123 8.03 -10.99 5.73
C ARG A 123 9.44 -11.02 6.32
N ALA A 124 9.60 -11.57 7.53
CA ALA A 124 10.91 -11.69 8.18
C ALA A 124 11.89 -12.54 7.36
N VAL A 125 11.43 -13.67 6.79
CA VAL A 125 12.22 -14.52 5.89
C VAL A 125 12.67 -13.75 4.66
N ILE A 126 11.78 -12.99 4.02
CA ILE A 126 12.12 -12.24 2.81
C ILE A 126 13.16 -11.15 3.14
N GLU A 127 13.00 -10.43 4.24
CA GLU A 127 13.98 -9.42 4.66
C GLU A 127 15.34 -10.05 5.01
N ALA A 128 15.34 -11.18 5.74
CA ALA A 128 16.57 -11.91 6.04
C ALA A 128 17.25 -12.43 4.76
N ALA A 129 16.48 -12.96 3.82
CA ALA A 129 16.99 -13.41 2.52
C ALA A 129 17.66 -12.29 1.73
N VAL A 130 17.12 -11.05 1.78
CA VAL A 130 17.77 -9.91 1.15
C VAL A 130 19.10 -9.57 1.83
N ARG A 131 19.15 -9.57 3.17
CA ARG A 131 20.37 -9.28 3.94
C ARG A 131 21.46 -10.34 3.71
N GLU A 132 21.07 -11.61 3.61
CA GLU A 132 21.96 -12.76 3.45
C GLU A 132 22.28 -13.09 1.99
N GLY A 133 21.66 -12.39 1.02
CA GLY A 133 21.87 -12.64 -0.40
C GLY A 133 21.34 -13.99 -0.87
N VAL A 134 20.30 -14.52 -0.22
CA VAL A 134 19.69 -15.81 -0.56
C VAL A 134 18.92 -15.69 -1.88
N GLU A 135 19.12 -16.69 -2.75
CA GLU A 135 18.46 -16.74 -4.06
C GLU A 135 16.92 -16.85 -3.94
N PRO A 136 16.14 -16.10 -4.75
CA PRO A 136 14.67 -16.09 -4.66
C PRO A 136 14.02 -17.47 -4.81
N VAL A 137 14.65 -18.38 -5.55
CA VAL A 137 14.15 -19.75 -5.74
C VAL A 137 14.19 -20.56 -4.44
N VAL A 138 15.18 -20.31 -3.58
CA VAL A 138 15.31 -20.97 -2.28
C VAL A 138 14.20 -20.50 -1.35
N VAL A 139 14.00 -19.19 -1.27
CA VAL A 139 12.92 -18.57 -0.47
C VAL A 139 11.53 -18.99 -0.97
N SER A 140 11.34 -19.04 -2.29
CA SER A 140 10.10 -19.52 -2.93
C SER A 140 9.77 -20.95 -2.53
N ARG A 141 10.77 -21.84 -2.50
CA ARG A 141 10.60 -23.21 -2.02
C ARG A 141 10.30 -23.25 -0.53
N GLY A 142 11.07 -22.51 0.27
CA GLY A 142 10.93 -22.49 1.73
C GLY A 142 9.58 -22.00 2.20
N LEU A 143 9.01 -20.98 1.55
CA LEU A 143 7.72 -20.40 1.91
C LEU A 143 6.52 -21.00 1.14
N GLY A 144 6.77 -21.87 0.17
CA GLY A 144 5.73 -22.37 -0.75
C GLY A 144 5.06 -21.27 -1.59
N LEU A 145 5.72 -20.13 -1.78
CA LEU A 145 5.21 -19.00 -2.55
C LEU A 145 5.66 -19.10 -4.00
N GLY A 146 4.85 -18.57 -4.93
CA GLY A 146 5.25 -18.49 -6.33
C GLY A 146 6.50 -17.62 -6.53
N LEU A 147 7.45 -18.07 -7.36
CA LEU A 147 8.73 -17.40 -7.58
C LEU A 147 8.60 -15.91 -7.95
N LYS A 148 7.65 -15.56 -8.84
CA LYS A 148 7.41 -14.17 -9.23
C LYS A 148 6.94 -13.29 -8.06
N CYS A 149 6.16 -13.86 -7.14
CA CYS A 149 5.72 -13.16 -5.93
C CYS A 149 6.92 -12.85 -5.04
N VAL A 150 7.78 -13.85 -4.81
CA VAL A 150 9.00 -13.71 -4.00
C VAL A 150 9.98 -12.72 -4.62
N GLN A 151 10.20 -12.77 -5.94
CA GLN A 151 11.04 -11.80 -6.65
C GLN A 151 10.54 -10.37 -6.46
N LYS A 152 9.23 -10.14 -6.59
CA LYS A 152 8.63 -8.82 -6.37
C LYS A 152 8.79 -8.36 -4.91
N GLN A 153 8.62 -9.26 -3.96
CA GLN A 153 8.79 -8.99 -2.53
C GLN A 153 10.24 -8.67 -2.15
N ILE A 154 11.21 -9.41 -2.71
CA ILE A 154 12.65 -9.18 -2.52
C ILE A 154 13.06 -7.83 -3.09
N GLU A 155 12.60 -7.49 -4.29
CA GLU A 155 12.90 -6.19 -4.90
C GLU A 155 12.35 -5.03 -4.04
N ARG A 156 11.13 -5.17 -3.52
CA ARG A 156 10.56 -4.22 -2.56
C ARG A 156 11.36 -4.14 -1.26
N ALA A 157 11.76 -5.29 -0.71
CA ALA A 157 12.56 -5.35 0.51
C ALA A 157 13.94 -4.70 0.33
N ARG A 158 14.57 -4.84 -0.84
CA ARG A 158 15.81 -4.13 -1.20
C ARG A 158 15.63 -2.62 -1.16
N VAL A 159 14.59 -2.11 -1.82
CA VAL A 159 14.26 -0.67 -1.81
C VAL A 159 14.03 -0.17 -0.39
N ARG A 160 13.37 -0.95 0.48
CA ARG A 160 13.17 -0.60 1.89
C ARG A 160 14.48 -0.54 2.68
N LEU A 161 15.36 -1.53 2.53
CA LEU A 161 16.65 -1.56 3.23
C LEU A 161 17.58 -0.44 2.77
N THR A 162 17.55 -0.07 1.48
CA THR A 162 18.33 1.07 0.97
C THR A 162 17.79 2.43 1.43
N ASN A 163 16.47 2.57 1.57
CA ASN A 163 15.85 3.83 1.97
C ASN A 163 15.73 3.99 3.50
N GLY A 164 15.69 2.88 4.25
CA GLY A 164 15.61 2.85 5.72
C GLY A 164 16.96 2.88 6.43
N GLY A 165 18.07 2.75 5.70
CA GLY A 165 19.45 2.76 6.23
C GLY A 165 19.92 4.08 6.86
N THR A 166 19.12 5.16 6.79
CA THR A 166 19.39 6.45 7.43
C THR A 166 18.64 6.66 8.77
N GLY A 167 17.88 5.67 9.26
CA GLY A 167 16.95 5.87 10.38
C GLY A 167 17.26 5.20 11.73
N CYS A 168 18.13 4.19 11.80
CA CYS A 168 18.23 3.33 12.99
C CYS A 168 19.66 3.01 13.49
N GLU A 169 20.65 3.86 13.25
CA GLU A 169 21.91 3.85 14.02
C GLU A 169 21.81 4.84 15.18
N ASN A 170 21.09 4.49 16.25
CA ASN A 170 21.27 5.02 17.61
C ASN A 170 20.23 4.41 18.57
N ALA A 171 20.29 3.08 18.76
CA ALA A 171 19.59 2.43 19.86
C ALA A 171 20.55 1.45 20.56
N GLY A 172 21.37 2.02 21.45
CA GLY A 172 21.77 1.41 22.72
C GLY A 172 22.46 0.04 22.69
N VAL A 173 23.75 0.02 22.35
CA VAL A 173 24.67 -0.94 22.99
C VAL A 173 25.16 -0.28 24.27
N GLN A 174 24.44 -0.49 25.39
CA GLN A 174 25.05 -0.29 26.71
C GLN A 174 25.93 -1.50 27.01
N GLY A 175 27.24 -1.25 26.95
CA GLY A 175 28.26 -2.20 27.35
C GLY A 175 28.14 -2.52 28.84
N VAL A 176 28.11 -3.82 29.13
CA VAL A 176 28.43 -4.34 30.46
C VAL A 176 29.95 -4.28 30.58
N ALA A 177 30.45 -3.31 31.35
CA ALA A 177 31.82 -3.30 31.82
C ALA A 177 31.81 -3.47 33.34
N SER A 178 32.24 -4.67 33.74
CA SER A 178 32.84 -5.14 35.01
C SER A 178 32.70 -4.28 36.25
#